data_AF-A0AAN8YZK5-F1
#
_entry.id   AF-A0AAN8YZK5-F1
#
_cell.length_a   1.000
_cell.length_b   1.000
_cell.length_c   1.000
_cell.angle_alpha   90.00
_cell.angle_beta   90.00
_cell.angle_gamma   90.00
#
_symmetry.space_group_name_H-M   'P 1'
#
loop_
_entity.id
_entity.type
_entity.pdbx_description
1 polymer ?
#
loop_
_entity_poly.entity_id
_entity_poly.type
_entity_poly.pdbx_seq_one_letter_code
_entity_poly.pdbx_strand_id
1 'polypeptide(L)'
;MAEKLGGDGLIRELCNGFQLLMDKDKGVITLESLKRNSAMLGLQDLRDDELVSMMREGDSDGDGALNQMEFCVLMFRLSPDLMEASQFWLEQELSHD
;
A
#
# COMPACT_ATOMS: atom_id res chain seq x y z
N MET A 1 16.81 14.86 -9.95
CA MET A 1 16.98 13.54 -9.29
C MET A 1 15.67 12.77 -9.31
N ALA A 2 14.99 12.74 -10.46
CA ALA A 2 13.70 12.07 -10.66
C ALA A 2 13.82 10.95 -11.72
N GLU A 3 15.03 10.44 -11.89
CA GLU A 3 15.32 9.38 -12.85
C GLU A 3 15.69 8.12 -12.07
N LYS A 4 14.78 7.14 -12.14
CA LYS A 4 14.98 5.74 -11.75
C LYS A 4 14.94 5.44 -10.25
N LEU A 5 13.76 5.54 -9.65
CA LEU A 5 13.24 4.31 -9.04
C LEU A 5 12.84 3.42 -10.24
N GLY A 6 13.79 2.67 -10.81
CA GLY A 6 13.46 1.65 -11.82
C GLY A 6 12.41 0.71 -11.24
N GLY A 7 11.64 0.00 -12.08
CA GLY A 7 10.56 -0.88 -11.61
C GLY A 7 10.96 -1.75 -10.40
N ASP A 8 12.21 -2.21 -10.37
CA ASP A 8 12.84 -2.91 -9.24
C ASP A 8 12.75 -2.20 -7.89
N GLY A 9 12.96 -0.88 -7.83
CA GLY A 9 12.88 -0.11 -6.59
C GLY A 9 11.46 0.01 -6.07
N LEU A 10 10.48 0.22 -6.96
CA LEU A 10 9.06 0.23 -6.61
C LEU A 10 8.62 -1.16 -6.12
N ILE A 11 9.00 -2.22 -6.84
CA ILE A 11 8.71 -3.61 -6.45
C ILE A 11 9.30 -3.93 -5.08
N ARG A 12 10.50 -3.42 -4.77
CA ARG A 12 11.15 -3.63 -3.48
C ARG A 12 10.42 -2.93 -2.34
N GLU A 13 9.98 -1.69 -2.54
CA GLU A 13 9.17 -0.96 -1.56
C GLU A 13 7.81 -1.64 -1.32
N LEU A 14 7.16 -2.09 -2.40
CA LEU A 14 5.91 -2.85 -2.32
C LEU A 14 6.07 -4.16 -1.55
N CYS A 15 7.14 -4.91 -1.82
CA CYS A 15 7.44 -6.15 -1.12
C CYS A 15 7.74 -5.92 0.37
N ASN A 16 8.43 -4.81 0.69
CA ASN A 16 8.69 -4.43 2.07
C ASN A 16 7.40 -4.00 2.81
N GLY A 17 6.54 -3.22 2.15
CA GLY A 17 5.21 -2.86 2.66
C GLY A 17 4.31 -4.08 2.86
N PHE A 18 4.32 -5.02 1.90
CA PHE A 18 3.62 -6.30 2.04
C PHE A 18 4.10 -7.07 3.27
N GLN A 19 5.41 -7.20 3.47
CA GLN A 19 5.97 -7.89 4.63
C GLN A 19 5.64 -7.23 5.97
N LEU A 20 5.46 -5.90 5.99
CA LEU A 20 5.03 -5.18 7.17
C LEU A 20 3.54 -5.39 7.49
N LEU A 21 2.71 -5.54 6.45
CA LEU A 21 1.26 -5.68 6.60
C LEU A 21 0.79 -7.12 6.73
N MET A 22 1.51 -8.07 6.15
CA MET A 22 1.11 -9.48 6.07
C MET A 22 1.06 -10.15 7.44
N ASP A 23 0.17 -11.14 7.53
CA ASP A 23 0.14 -12.06 8.64
C ASP A 23 1.33 -13.02 8.54
N LYS A 24 2.15 -13.08 9.59
CA LYS A 24 3.38 -13.89 9.61
C LYS A 24 3.11 -15.39 9.61
N ASP A 25 1.95 -15.81 10.09
CA ASP A 25 1.56 -17.22 10.20
C ASP A 25 0.94 -17.70 8.88
N LYS A 26 0.10 -16.87 8.26
CA LYS A 26 -0.61 -17.21 7.02
C LYS A 26 0.16 -16.90 5.74
N GLY A 27 1.10 -15.96 5.78
CA GLY A 27 1.84 -15.56 4.57
C GLY A 27 1.09 -14.55 3.67
N VAL A 28 -0.05 -14.02 4.12
CA VAL A 28 -0.95 -13.14 3.35
C VAL A 28 -1.44 -11.99 4.21
N ILE A 29 -1.87 -10.88 3.61
CA ILE A 29 -2.48 -9.78 4.34
C ILE A 29 -3.95 -10.14 4.59
N THR A 30 -4.32 -10.31 5.85
CA THR A 30 -5.72 -10.48 6.26
C THR A 30 -6.29 -9.16 6.76
N LEU A 31 -7.61 -9.03 6.88
CA LEU A 31 -8.25 -7.84 7.44
C LEU A 31 -7.70 -7.51 8.83
N GLU A 32 -7.51 -8.53 9.67
CA GLU A 32 -6.96 -8.41 11.02
C GLU A 32 -5.51 -7.93 11.01
N SER A 33 -4.68 -8.52 10.15
CA SER A 33 -3.28 -8.14 10.01
C SER A 33 -3.13 -6.73 9.43
N LEU A 34 -3.92 -6.41 8.42
CA LEU A 34 -3.99 -5.09 7.82
C LEU A 34 -4.39 -4.04 8.86
N LYS A 35 -5.43 -4.27 9.65
CA LYS A 35 -5.87 -3.35 10.72
C LYS A 35 -4.82 -3.17 11.81
N ARG A 36 -4.13 -4.25 12.19
CA ARG A 36 -3.10 -4.19 13.23
C ARG A 36 -1.84 -3.48 12.75
N ASN A 37 -1.44 -3.74 11.51
CA ASN A 37 -0.18 -3.28 10.95
C ASN A 37 -0.33 -1.96 10.17
N SER A 38 -1.55 -1.54 9.81
CA SER A 38 -1.84 -0.23 9.19
C SER A 38 -1.37 0.92 10.08
N ALA A 39 -1.40 0.74 11.40
CA ALA A 39 -0.84 1.67 12.36
C ALA A 39 0.67 1.92 12.16
N MET A 40 1.44 0.92 11.68
CA MET A 40 2.87 1.08 11.39
C MET A 40 3.13 1.92 10.15
N LEU A 41 2.17 2.00 9.23
CA LEU A 41 2.24 2.85 8.04
C LEU A 41 1.60 4.22 8.25
N GLY A 42 1.19 4.55 9.48
CA GLY A 42 0.47 5.80 9.77
C GLY A 42 -0.96 5.83 9.22
N LEU A 43 -1.48 4.70 8.75
CA LEU A 43 -2.85 4.55 8.23
C LEU A 43 -3.87 4.27 9.35
N GLN A 44 -3.55 4.64 10.58
CA GLN A 44 -4.38 4.44 11.78
C GLN A 44 -5.73 5.18 11.74
N ASP A 45 -5.87 6.17 10.85
CA ASP A 45 -7.12 6.94 10.65
C ASP A 45 -8.14 6.23 9.74
N LEU A 46 -7.73 5.14 9.07
CA LEU A 46 -8.64 4.36 8.25
C LEU A 46 -9.61 3.56 9.12
N ARG A 47 -10.91 3.74 8.86
CA ARG A 47 -11.97 2.97 9.52
C ARG A 47 -11.97 1.53 9.01
N ASP A 48 -12.51 0.62 9.83
CA ASP A 48 -12.74 -0.77 9.45
C ASP A 48 -13.42 -0.90 8.07
N ASP A 49 -14.42 -0.07 7.78
CA ASP A 49 -15.12 -0.07 6.49
C ASP A 49 -14.21 0.27 5.31
N GLU A 50 -13.28 1.22 5.48
CA GLU A 50 -12.32 1.60 4.43
C GLU A 50 -11.32 0.46 4.19
N LEU A 51 -10.83 -0.16 5.27
CA LEU A 51 -9.93 -1.32 5.17
C LEU A 51 -10.61 -2.51 4.48
N VAL A 52 -11.88 -2.77 4.79
CA VAL A 52 -12.68 -3.80 4.12
C VAL A 52 -12.86 -3.46 2.65
N SER A 53 -13.12 -2.20 2.31
CA SER A 53 -13.25 -1.77 0.92
C SER A 53 -11.93 -1.94 0.16
N MET A 54 -10.80 -1.59 0.76
CA MET A 54 -9.47 -1.78 0.18
C MET A 54 -9.16 -3.26 -0.04
N MET A 55 -9.49 -4.12 0.93
CA MET A 55 -9.32 -5.56 0.76
C MET A 55 -10.18 -6.09 -0.38
N ARG A 56 -11.48 -5.77 -0.40
CA ARG A 56 -12.39 -6.22 -1.47
C ARG A 56 -11.99 -5.76 -2.86
N GLU A 57 -11.36 -4.59 -2.97
CA GLU A 57 -10.89 -4.08 -4.26
C GLU A 57 -9.61 -4.80 -4.74
N GLY A 58 -8.78 -5.26 -3.81
CA GLY A 58 -7.54 -5.97 -4.13
C GLY A 58 -7.72 -7.48 -4.28
N ASP A 59 -8.65 -8.04 -3.51
CA ASP A 59 -8.97 -9.47 -3.43
C ASP A 59 -9.72 -9.89 -4.70
N SER A 60 -8.94 -10.39 -5.67
CA SER A 60 -9.41 -10.78 -6.98
C SER A 60 -9.89 -12.23 -6.99
N ASP A 61 -9.38 -13.09 -6.09
CA ASP A 61 -9.82 -14.48 -5.97
C ASP A 61 -10.94 -14.71 -4.94
N GLY A 62 -11.23 -13.70 -4.11
CA GLY A 62 -12.32 -13.69 -3.15
C GLY A 62 -12.05 -14.54 -1.91
N ASP A 63 -10.78 -14.76 -1.54
CA ASP A 63 -10.41 -15.57 -0.37
C ASP A 63 -10.47 -14.78 0.96
N GLY A 64 -10.72 -13.47 0.87
CA GLY A 64 -10.74 -12.55 2.01
C GLY A 64 -9.35 -12.20 2.53
N ALA A 65 -8.30 -12.48 1.76
CA ALA A 65 -6.93 -12.08 2.00
C ALA A 65 -6.38 -11.32 0.78
N LEU A 66 -5.20 -10.71 0.94
CA LEU A 66 -4.42 -10.22 -0.18
C LEU A 66 -3.10 -10.97 -0.20
N ASN A 67 -2.85 -11.69 -1.29
CA ASN A 67 -1.55 -12.25 -1.56
C ASN A 67 -0.59 -11.16 -2.10
N GLN A 68 0.70 -11.50 -2.21
CA GLN A 68 1.72 -10.54 -2.65
C GLN A 68 1.42 -9.94 -4.03
N MET A 69 0.88 -10.75 -4.95
CA MET A 69 0.58 -10.32 -6.31
C MET A 69 -0.61 -9.36 -6.32
N GLU A 70 -1.68 -9.68 -5.59
CA GLU A 70 -2.86 -8.83 -5.44
C GLU A 70 -2.55 -7.49 -4.78
N PHE A 71 -1.76 -7.51 -3.71
CA PHE A 71 -1.31 -6.30 -3.05
C PHE A 71 -0.48 -5.42 -4.00
N CYS A 72 0.46 -6.00 -4.74
CA CYS A 72 1.25 -5.28 -5.74
C CYS A 72 0.36 -4.68 -6.84
N VAL A 73 -0.64 -5.43 -7.33
CA VAL A 73 -1.58 -4.95 -8.34
C VAL A 73 -2.45 -3.83 -7.80
N LEU A 74 -3.00 -3.96 -6.58
CA LEU A 74 -3.77 -2.92 -5.90
C LEU A 74 -2.94 -1.64 -5.75
N MET A 75 -1.72 -1.76 -5.24
CA MET A 75 -0.82 -0.62 -5.07
C MET A 75 -0.38 -0.02 -6.40
N PHE A 76 -0.22 -0.83 -7.46
CA PHE A 76 0.06 -0.31 -8.80
C PHE A 76 -1.13 0.43 -9.41
N ARG A 77 -2.36 -0.03 -9.12
CA ARG A 77 -3.62 0.64 -9.50
C ARG A 77 -3.84 1.95 -8.72
N LEU A 78 -3.40 2.02 -7.46
CA LEU A 78 -3.44 3.21 -6.61
C LEU A 78 -2.24 4.16 -6.83
N SER A 79 -1.13 3.64 -7.35
CA SER A 79 0.11 4.38 -7.61
C SER A 79 -0.01 5.61 -8.52
N PRO A 80 -0.82 5.65 -9.60
CA PRO A 80 -0.97 6.89 -10.36
C PRO A 80 -1.46 8.06 -9.47
N ASP A 81 -2.45 7.82 -8.60
CA ASP A 81 -2.96 8.83 -7.66
C ASP A 81 -2.00 9.10 -6.49
N LEU A 82 -1.36 8.06 -5.94
CA LEU A 82 -0.42 8.20 -4.80
C LEU A 82 0.91 8.87 -5.21
N MET A 83 1.37 8.62 -6.44
CA MET A 83 2.53 9.30 -7.02
C MET A 83 2.21 10.75 -7.38
N GLU A 84 0.97 11.07 -7.78
CA GLU A 84 0.54 12.45 -8.01
C GLU A 84 0.41 13.22 -6.67
N ALA A 85 -0.14 12.59 -5.63
CA ALA A 85 -0.23 13.17 -4.30
C ALA A 85 1.16 13.40 -3.67
N SER A 86 2.11 12.46 -3.82
CA SER A 86 3.48 12.66 -3.31
C SER A 86 4.26 13.73 -4.08
N GLN A 87 4.02 13.89 -5.39
CA GLN A 87 4.55 15.00 -6.19
C GLN A 87 3.98 16.35 -5.76
N PHE A 88 2.67 16.40 -5.46
CA PHE A 88 2.00 17.61 -4.97
C PHE A 88 2.57 18.09 -3.61
N TRP A 89 2.87 17.17 -2.68
CA TRP A 89 3.50 17.53 -1.40
C TRP A 89 4.96 17.98 -1.55
N LEU A 90 5.70 17.41 -2.51
CA LEU A 90 7.07 17.83 -2.82
C LEU A 90 7.13 19.24 -3.46
N GLU A 91 6.15 19.61 -4.29
CA GLU A 91 6.07 20.96 -4.89
C GLU A 91 5.66 22.05 -3.89
N GLN A 92 4.84 21.70 -2.88
CA GLN A 92 4.44 22.63 -1.80
C GLN A 92 5.58 22.91 -0.80
N GLU A 93 6.49 21.96 -0.58
CA GLU A 93 7.64 22.16 0.31
C GLU A 93 8.79 22.93 -0.36
N LEU A 94 8.92 22.84 -1.70
CA LEU A 94 9.92 23.62 -2.45
C LEU A 94 9.50 25.08 -2.73
N SER A 95 8.26 25.45 -2.39
CA SER A 95 7.69 26.79 -2.61
C SER A 95 7.52 27.62 -1.33
N HIS A 96 7.95 27.10 -0.17
CA HIS A 96 8.13 27.89 1.05
C HIS A 96 9.62 28.26 1.21
N ASP A 97 9.95 29.47 0.76
CA ASP A 97 11.14 30.34 0.98
C ASP A 97 12.41 29.71 1.59
#